data_AF-A0A9X2EV20-F1
#
_entry.id   AF-A0A9X2EV20-F1
#
_cell.length_a   1.000
_cell.length_b   1.000
_cell.length_c   1.000
_cell.angle_alpha   90.00
_cell.angle_beta   90.00
_cell.angle_gamma   90.00
#
_symmetry.space_group_name_H-M   'P 1'
#
loop_
_entity.id
_entity.type
_entity.pdbx_description
1 polymer ?
#
loop_
_entity_poly.entity_id
_entity_poly.type
_entity_poly.pdbx_seq_one_letter_code
_entity_poly.pdbx_strand_id
1 'polypeptide(L)'
;MELLSLKIPAGWEMIKNHFYDIVHENHSNPGELLGYPFHEDILFLRNRHLRRSVDLGWTPDCDPNGSYKLTLLAWLDGELTTPSPKQTILRKMECVTLKYKLTLPITEDWNNPIEKFESNCRFSIRDRINDFLRGK
;
A
#
# COMPACT_ATOMS: atom_id res chain seq x y z
N MET A 1 17.00 -14.86 0.38
CA MET A 1 16.71 -13.41 0.48
C MET A 1 16.15 -13.16 1.86
N GLU A 2 16.72 -12.21 2.60
CA GLU A 2 16.23 -11.82 3.94
C GLU A 2 15.44 -10.52 3.83
N LEU A 3 14.34 -10.39 4.57
CA LEU A 3 13.53 -9.17 4.57
C LEU A 3 14.26 -8.05 5.31
N LEU A 4 14.16 -6.82 4.80
CA LEU A 4 14.57 -5.63 5.55
C LEU A 4 13.67 -5.47 6.77
N SER A 5 14.30 -5.32 7.94
CA SER A 5 13.58 -5.16 9.20
C SER A 5 12.81 -3.83 9.24
N LEU A 6 11.49 -3.91 9.34
CA LEU A 6 10.58 -2.76 9.50
C LEU A 6 10.06 -2.67 10.94
N LYS A 7 9.87 -1.46 11.46
CA LYS A 7 9.31 -1.19 12.79
C LYS A 7 7.80 -0.95 12.67
N ILE A 8 7.04 -2.02 12.44
CA ILE A 8 5.60 -1.94 12.18
C ILE A 8 4.85 -1.79 13.51
N PRO A 9 4.21 -0.65 13.79
CA PRO A 9 3.43 -0.46 15.01
C PRO A 9 2.05 -1.13 14.90
N ALA A 10 1.39 -1.31 16.05
CA ALA A 10 0.05 -1.88 16.10
C ALA A 10 -0.95 -1.10 15.23
N GLY A 11 -1.88 -1.83 14.62
CA GLY A 11 -2.91 -1.26 13.74
C GLY A 11 -2.54 -1.21 12.26
N TRP A 12 -1.26 -1.42 11.92
CA TRP A 12 -0.83 -1.65 10.55
C TRP A 12 -0.92 -3.13 10.18
N GLU A 13 -1.53 -3.40 9.03
CA GLU A 13 -1.69 -4.72 8.44
C GLU A 13 -0.78 -4.83 7.22
N MET A 14 0.01 -5.90 7.15
CA MET A 14 0.86 -6.22 6.00
C MET A 14 0.07 -7.02 4.97
N ILE A 15 -0.08 -6.45 3.78
CA ILE A 15 -0.81 -7.08 2.67
C ILE A 15 0.16 -7.76 1.71
N LYS A 16 1.30 -7.12 1.45
CA LYS A 16 2.38 -7.64 0.60
C LYS A 16 3.73 -7.18 1.15
N ASN A 17 4.75 -8.05 1.08
CA ASN A 17 6.11 -7.67 1.44
C ASN A 17 7.16 -8.52 0.71
N HIS A 18 7.83 -7.90 -0.25
CA HIS A 18 9.00 -8.41 -0.96
C HIS A 18 10.20 -7.45 -0.78
N PHE A 19 10.21 -6.65 0.30
CA PHE A 19 11.28 -5.69 0.55
C PHE A 19 12.47 -6.37 1.22
N TYR A 20 13.38 -6.92 0.41
CA TYR A 20 14.54 -7.67 0.87
C TYR A 20 15.80 -6.81 1.03
N ASP A 21 16.71 -7.25 1.89
CA ASP A 21 18.05 -6.69 2.06
C ASP A 21 18.97 -7.14 0.92
N ILE A 22 18.72 -6.62 -0.27
CA ILE A 22 19.49 -6.91 -1.48
C ILE A 22 19.90 -5.61 -2.18
N VAL A 23 21.00 -5.66 -2.93
CA VAL A 23 21.50 -4.55 -3.76
C VAL A 23 21.26 -4.92 -5.23
N HIS A 24 20.58 -4.06 -5.99
CA HIS A 24 20.29 -4.31 -7.40
C HIS A 24 21.57 -4.52 -8.23
N GLU A 25 22.64 -3.79 -7.93
CA GLU A 25 23.97 -3.90 -8.58
C GLU A 25 24.56 -5.30 -8.56
N ASN A 26 24.22 -6.14 -7.56
CA ASN A 26 24.73 -7.50 -7.46
C ASN A 26 23.99 -8.50 -8.37
N HIS A 27 22.92 -8.07 -9.03
CA HIS A 27 21.97 -8.95 -9.71
C HIS A 27 21.76 -8.60 -11.19
N SER A 28 22.60 -7.73 -11.76
CA SER A 28 22.44 -7.26 -13.15
C SER A 28 23.70 -7.52 -13.96
N ASN A 29 23.54 -8.15 -15.13
CA ASN A 29 24.50 -7.94 -16.19
C ASN A 29 24.21 -6.57 -16.86
N PRO A 30 25.22 -5.85 -17.35
CA PRO A 30 25.00 -4.60 -18.06
C PRO A 30 24.02 -4.78 -19.23
N GLY A 31 22.92 -4.03 -19.21
CA GLY A 31 21.90 -4.04 -20.26
C GLY A 31 20.75 -5.04 -20.07
N GLU A 32 20.75 -5.82 -18.99
CA GLU A 32 19.63 -6.71 -18.64
C GLU A 32 18.67 -6.05 -17.64
N LEU A 33 17.37 -6.38 -17.77
CA LEU A 33 16.37 -6.03 -16.77
C LEU A 33 16.61 -6.81 -15.48
N LEU A 34 16.32 -6.16 -14.36
CA LEU A 34 16.30 -6.77 -13.04
C LEU A 34 15.22 -7.86 -12.98
N GLY A 35 15.53 -8.93 -12.26
CA GLY A 35 14.53 -9.92 -11.88
C GLY A 35 13.79 -9.52 -10.60
N TYR A 36 13.03 -10.49 -10.07
CA TYR A 36 12.47 -10.40 -8.72
C TYR A 36 13.54 -10.00 -7.69
N PRO A 37 13.25 -9.07 -6.77
CA PRO A 37 11.96 -8.45 -6.44
C PRO A 37 11.75 -7.04 -7.04
N PHE A 38 12.56 -6.61 -8.00
CA PHE A 38 12.61 -5.21 -8.44
C PHE A 38 11.50 -4.86 -9.43
N HIS A 39 10.26 -4.93 -8.95
CA HIS A 39 9.05 -4.61 -9.71
C HIS A 39 8.22 -3.51 -9.03
N GLU A 40 7.19 -2.99 -9.69
CA GLU A 40 6.34 -1.89 -9.17
C GLU A 40 5.61 -2.21 -7.85
N ASP A 41 5.40 -3.48 -7.50
CA ASP A 41 4.61 -3.84 -6.30
C ASP A 41 5.46 -4.55 -5.22
N ILE A 42 6.31 -3.84 -4.48
CA ILE A 42 7.23 -4.45 -3.50
C ILE A 42 6.60 -4.64 -2.13
N LEU A 43 5.99 -3.61 -1.56
CA LEU A 43 5.44 -3.65 -0.20
C LEU A 43 4.15 -2.83 -0.15
N PHE A 44 3.13 -3.39 0.50
CA PHE A 44 1.87 -2.69 0.75
C PHE A 44 1.40 -2.94 2.19
N LEU A 45 1.25 -1.85 2.94
CA LEU A 45 0.80 -1.82 4.32
C LEU A 45 -0.45 -0.94 4.43
N ARG A 46 -1.41 -1.31 5.26
CA ARG A 46 -2.61 -0.51 5.51
C ARG A 46 -2.92 -0.32 6.98
N ASN A 47 -3.48 0.83 7.33
CA ASN A 47 -4.01 1.10 8.65
C ASN A 47 -5.45 1.63 8.52
N ARG A 48 -6.42 0.77 8.84
CA ARG A 48 -7.85 1.09 8.71
C ARG A 48 -8.30 2.19 9.67
N HIS A 49 -7.70 2.26 10.87
CA HIS A 49 -8.05 3.26 11.86
C HIS A 49 -7.54 4.64 11.46
N LEU A 50 -6.34 4.72 10.87
CA LEU A 50 -5.78 5.97 10.36
C LEU A 50 -6.28 6.32 8.95
N ARG A 51 -6.95 5.39 8.27
CA ARG A 51 -7.35 5.53 6.84
C ARG A 51 -6.15 5.88 5.95
N ARG A 52 -5.06 5.14 6.14
CA ARG A 52 -3.79 5.34 5.43
C ARG A 52 -3.24 4.02 4.88
N SER A 53 -2.57 4.10 3.74
CA SER A 53 -1.74 3.01 3.19
C SER A 53 -0.32 3.50 2.90
N VAL A 54 0.65 2.60 3.04
CA VAL A 54 2.03 2.80 2.59
C VAL A 54 2.29 1.81 1.47
N ASP A 55 2.67 2.34 0.32
CA ASP A 55 2.96 1.58 -0.90
C ASP A 55 4.43 1.80 -1.31
N LEU A 56 5.08 0.74 -1.76
CA LEU A 56 6.47 0.78 -2.22
C LEU A 56 6.59 -0.04 -3.50
N GLY A 57 7.19 0.57 -4.52
CA GLY A 57 7.56 -0.06 -5.78
C GLY A 57 8.98 0.23 -6.21
N TRP A 58 9.44 -0.47 -7.24
CA TRP A 58 10.60 -0.09 -8.03
C TRP A 58 10.15 0.47 -9.38
N THR A 59 10.63 1.65 -9.75
CA THR A 59 10.23 2.33 -10.98
C THR A 59 11.44 2.97 -11.68
N PRO A 60 11.59 2.81 -13.01
CA PRO A 60 10.77 1.97 -13.90
C PRO A 60 10.85 0.48 -13.56
N ASP A 61 9.79 -0.28 -13.85
CA ASP A 61 9.70 -1.70 -13.54
C ASP A 61 10.91 -2.47 -14.10
N CYS A 62 11.56 -3.25 -13.23
CA CYS A 62 12.73 -4.05 -13.58
C CYS A 62 13.93 -3.26 -14.15
N ASP A 63 13.96 -1.93 -14.12
CA ASP A 63 15.07 -1.16 -14.69
C ASP A 63 16.26 -1.11 -13.71
N PRO A 64 17.48 -1.52 -14.11
CA PRO A 64 18.66 -1.41 -13.25
C PRO A 64 19.02 0.02 -12.85
N ASN A 65 18.58 1.02 -13.61
CA ASN A 65 18.70 2.46 -13.29
C ASN A 65 17.46 3.02 -12.60
N GLY A 66 16.48 2.17 -12.29
CA GLY A 66 15.30 2.55 -11.53
C GLY A 66 15.62 2.90 -10.08
N SER A 67 14.56 3.21 -9.33
CA SER A 67 14.68 3.50 -7.91
C SER A 67 13.43 3.06 -7.17
N TYR A 68 13.54 2.96 -5.85
CA TYR A 68 12.36 2.74 -5.04
C TYR A 68 11.50 4.00 -5.03
N LYS A 69 10.19 3.80 -5.18
CA LYS A 69 9.15 4.81 -5.06
C LYS A 69 8.23 4.46 -3.91
N LEU A 70 8.31 5.23 -2.85
CA LEU A 70 7.52 5.08 -1.63
C LEU A 70 6.39 6.13 -1.62
N THR A 71 5.17 5.69 -1.37
CA THR A 71 3.98 6.53 -1.38
C THR A 71 3.17 6.36 -0.10
N LEU A 72 2.77 7.47 0.53
CA LEU A 72 1.79 7.50 1.61
C LEU A 72 0.44 7.94 1.03
N LEU A 73 -0.58 7.11 1.21
CA LEU A 73 -1.91 7.29 0.62
C LEU A 73 -2.94 7.56 1.71
N ALA A 74 -3.86 8.50 1.45
CA ALA A 74 -5.10 8.64 2.20
C ALA A 74 -6.17 7.69 1.65
N TRP A 75 -7.20 7.39 2.44
CA TRP A 75 -8.37 6.66 1.95
C TRP A 75 -9.60 7.56 1.81
N LEU A 76 -10.23 7.54 0.65
CA LEU A 76 -11.47 8.26 0.36
C LEU A 76 -12.68 7.37 0.58
N ASP A 77 -13.78 8.01 1.00
CA ASP A 77 -15.09 7.38 0.88
C ASP A 77 -15.49 7.38 -0.59
N GLY A 78 -16.01 6.26 -1.08
CA GLY A 78 -16.58 6.16 -2.41
C GLY A 78 -17.77 7.10 -2.57
N GLU A 79 -18.05 7.51 -3.79
CA GLU A 79 -19.18 8.39 -4.06
C GLU A 79 -20.51 7.64 -4.09
N LEU A 80 -21.58 8.29 -3.62
CA LEU A 80 -22.94 7.84 -3.87
C LEU A 80 -23.35 8.26 -5.28
N THR A 81 -23.71 7.29 -6.12
CA THR A 81 -24.39 7.59 -7.38
C THR A 81 -25.77 8.20 -7.10
N THR A 82 -26.18 9.21 -7.87
CA THR A 82 -27.52 9.80 -7.78
C THR A 82 -28.46 9.16 -8.81
N PRO A 83 -29.66 8.66 -8.42
CA PRO A 83 -30.23 8.69 -7.07
C PRO A 83 -29.61 7.63 -6.15
N SER A 84 -29.40 7.98 -4.88
CA SER A 84 -28.79 7.07 -3.91
C SER A 84 -29.79 5.98 -3.49
N PRO A 85 -29.44 4.69 -3.63
CA PRO A 85 -30.32 3.60 -3.24
C PRO A 85 -30.59 3.62 -1.72
N LYS A 86 -31.71 3.02 -1.29
CA LYS A 86 -32.02 2.84 0.14
C LYS A 86 -30.84 2.15 0.82
N GLN A 87 -30.18 2.87 1.72
CA GLN A 87 -28.96 2.41 2.39
C GLN A 87 -29.21 1.34 3.45
N THR A 88 -30.48 0.99 3.71
CA THR A 88 -30.84 -0.06 4.64
C THR A 88 -32.00 -0.88 4.08
N ILE A 89 -31.82 -2.21 4.08
CA ILE A 89 -32.86 -3.18 3.74
C ILE A 89 -33.10 -4.04 4.97
N LEU A 90 -34.35 -4.14 5.40
CA LEU A 90 -34.78 -5.06 6.45
C LEU A 90 -35.45 -6.27 5.80
N ARG A 91 -35.01 -7.47 6.15
CA ARG A 91 -35.62 -8.72 5.69
C ARG A 91 -36.00 -9.57 6.89
N LYS A 92 -37.29 -9.86 7.06
CA LYS A 92 -37.76 -10.79 8.08
C LYS A 92 -37.69 -12.22 7.53
N MET A 93 -37.08 -13.12 8.28
CA MET A 93 -37.02 -14.56 8.00
C MET A 93 -37.38 -15.30 9.28
N GLU A 94 -38.56 -15.94 9.30
CA GLU A 94 -39.11 -16.62 10.47
C GLU A 94 -39.10 -15.74 11.73
N CYS A 95 -38.24 -16.06 12.71
CA CYS A 95 -38.07 -15.34 13.97
C CYS A 95 -36.95 -14.29 13.95
N VAL A 96 -36.24 -14.10 12.83
CA VAL A 96 -35.10 -13.19 12.70
C VAL A 96 -35.41 -12.02 11.76
N THR A 97 -34.88 -10.84 12.09
CA THR A 97 -34.87 -9.67 11.18
C THR A 97 -33.43 -9.34 10.79
N LEU A 98 -33.11 -9.51 9.51
CA LEU A 98 -31.81 -9.17 8.94
C LEU A 98 -31.81 -7.69 8.52
N LYS A 99 -30.82 -6.93 8.98
CA LYS A 99 -30.59 -5.54 8.60
C LYS A 99 -29.34 -5.44 7.73
N TYR A 100 -29.54 -5.27 6.43
CA TYR A 100 -28.47 -5.02 5.48
C TYR A 100 -28.22 -3.51 5.43
N LYS A 101 -26.99 -3.08 5.64
CA LYS A 101 -26.58 -1.67 5.48
C LYS A 101 -25.62 -1.58 4.30
N LEU A 102 -25.94 -0.74 3.32
CA LEU A 102 -24.99 -0.40 2.27
C LEU A 102 -23.91 0.49 2.87
N THR A 103 -22.66 0.06 2.81
CA THR A 103 -21.49 0.87 3.15
C THR A 103 -20.80 1.29 1.88
N LEU A 104 -20.45 2.57 1.77
CA LEU A 104 -19.62 3.06 0.67
C LEU A 104 -18.28 2.33 0.68
N PRO A 105 -17.73 1.94 -0.48
CA PRO A 105 -16.38 1.40 -0.54
C PRO A 105 -15.42 2.49 -0.06
N ILE A 106 -14.43 2.10 0.76
CA ILE A 106 -13.34 2.99 1.15
C ILE A 106 -12.13 2.54 0.34
N THR A 107 -11.51 3.45 -0.41
CA THR A 107 -10.41 3.14 -1.33
C THR A 107 -9.26 4.12 -1.18
N GLU A 108 -8.05 3.68 -1.50
CA GLU A 108 -6.85 4.51 -1.52
C GLU A 108 -6.91 5.61 -2.59
N ASP A 109 -6.50 6.83 -2.25
CA ASP A 109 -6.35 7.94 -3.20
C ASP A 109 -4.99 7.90 -3.90
N TRP A 110 -4.90 7.09 -4.96
CA TRP A 110 -3.69 7.00 -5.79
C TRP A 110 -3.39 8.27 -6.59
N ASN A 111 -4.40 9.13 -6.79
CA ASN A 111 -4.24 10.35 -7.58
C ASN A 111 -3.65 11.49 -6.74
N ASN A 112 -4.00 11.55 -5.45
CA ASN A 112 -3.52 12.57 -4.52
C ASN A 112 -2.86 11.95 -3.28
N PRO A 113 -1.65 11.37 -3.45
CA PRO A 113 -0.91 10.84 -2.31
C PRO A 113 -0.55 11.95 -1.33
N ILE A 114 -0.60 11.62 -0.04
CA ILE A 114 -0.21 12.51 1.05
C ILE A 114 1.26 12.88 0.89
N GLU A 115 2.10 11.90 0.57
CA GLU A 115 3.52 12.10 0.42
C GLU A 115 4.14 11.07 -0.54
N LYS A 116 5.22 11.47 -1.21
CA LYS A 116 6.07 10.61 -2.03
C LYS A 116 7.53 10.77 -1.61
N PHE A 117 8.27 9.68 -1.66
CA PHE A 117 9.70 9.67 -1.44
C PHE A 117 10.37 8.67 -2.38
N GLU A 118 11.47 9.08 -3.01
CA GLU A 118 12.19 8.25 -3.98
C GLU A 118 13.67 8.13 -3.58
N SER A 119 14.21 6.92 -3.67
CA SER A 119 15.63 6.66 -3.41
C SER A 119 16.03 5.31 -3.98
N ASN A 120 17.27 5.18 -4.47
CA ASN A 120 17.86 3.88 -4.78
C ASN A 120 18.45 3.18 -3.54
N CYS A 121 18.49 3.85 -2.39
CA CYS A 121 19.03 3.31 -1.15
C CYS A 121 17.94 2.66 -0.29
N ARG A 122 17.98 1.34 -0.18
CA ARG A 122 17.05 0.56 0.63
C ARG A 122 17.03 0.95 2.12
N PHE A 123 18.15 1.44 2.67
CA PHE A 123 18.18 1.92 4.05
C PHE A 123 17.44 3.24 4.23
N SER A 124 17.61 4.18 3.30
CA SER A 124 16.85 5.43 3.28
C SER A 124 15.34 5.17 3.16
N ILE A 125 14.97 4.19 2.33
CA ILE A 125 13.56 3.77 2.17
C ILE A 125 13.02 3.11 3.43
N ARG A 126 13.77 2.20 4.06
CA ARG A 126 13.40 1.58 5.34
C ARG A 126 13.15 2.64 6.40
N ASP A 127 14.05 3.62 6.52
CA ASP A 127 13.93 4.67 7.51
C ASP A 127 12.71 5.56 7.22
N ARG A 128 12.44 5.87 5.94
CA ARG A 128 11.25 6.63 5.56
C ARG A 128 9.94 5.87 5.78
N ILE A 129 9.92 4.56 5.51
CA ILE A 129 8.77 3.70 5.86
C ILE A 129 8.52 3.80 7.36
N ASN A 130 9.55 3.64 8.19
CA ASN A 130 9.40 3.71 9.65
C ASN A 130 8.86 5.08 10.11
N ASP A 131 9.22 6.17 9.44
CA ASP A 131 8.63 7.49 9.70
C ASP A 131 7.15 7.56 9.34
N PHE A 132 6.76 7.04 8.17
CA PHE A 132 5.35 7.00 7.74
C PHE A 132 4.48 6.19 8.71
N LEU A 133 4.99 5.05 9.18
CA LEU A 133 4.26 4.17 10.09
C LEU A 133 4.04 4.77 11.48
N ARG A 134 4.90 5.72 11.91
CA ARG A 134 4.77 6.39 13.22
C ARG A 134 3.63 7.39 13.29
N GLY A 135 3.11 7.86 12.16
CA GLY A 135 2.05 8.87 12.12
C GLY A 135 2.49 10.19 12.76
N LYS A 136 3.29 10.98 12.03
CA LYS A 136 3.30 12.42 12.26
C LYS A 136 2.00 13.03 11.72
#